data_AF-A0A662YH85-F1
#
_entry.id   AF-A0A662YH85-F1
#
_cell.length_a   1.000
_cell.length_b   1.000
_cell.length_c   1.000
_cell.angle_alpha   90.00
_cell.angle_beta   90.00
_cell.angle_gamma   90.00
#
_symmetry.space_group_name_H-M   'P 1'
#
loop_
_entity.id
_entity.type
_entity.pdbx_description
1 polymer ?
#
loop_
_entity_poly.entity_id
_entity_poly.type
_entity_poly.pdbx_seq_one_letter_code
_entity_poly.pdbx_strand_id
1 'polypeptide(L)'
;MLSSSAVATNPLEIKGNRFFDSVTGAYFPVRGVNYYPRPNAGPLDANNLDLFSNDFQHIWQRDLPQFTALSANAIRLYAVDPDVDHSAFMCALQA
;
A
#
# COMPACT_ATOMS: atom_id res chain seq x y z
N MET A 1 -27.69 10.46 7.87
CA MET A 1 -26.26 10.36 7.48
C MET A 1 -26.10 9.08 6.70
N LEU A 2 -25.81 9.16 5.39
CA LEU A 2 -25.44 7.97 4.63
C LEU A 2 -23.99 7.65 5.00
N SER A 3 -23.77 6.60 5.79
CA SER A 3 -22.43 6.03 5.98
C SER A 3 -21.94 5.56 4.62
N SER A 4 -20.94 6.24 4.07
CA SER A 4 -20.11 5.68 3.02
C SER A 4 -19.35 4.52 3.66
N SER A 5 -19.75 3.29 3.38
CA SER A 5 -18.91 2.13 3.69
C SER A 5 -17.61 2.32 2.91
N ALA A 6 -16.50 2.58 3.61
CA ALA A 6 -15.19 2.40 3.00
C ALA A 6 -15.17 0.98 2.44
N VAL A 7 -14.90 0.85 1.13
CA VAL A 7 -14.69 -0.47 0.52
C VAL A 7 -13.37 -0.98 1.08
N ALA A 8 -13.44 -1.69 2.21
CA ALA A 8 -12.26 -2.31 2.78
C ALA A 8 -11.77 -3.39 1.81
N THR A 9 -10.48 -3.40 1.50
CA THR A 9 -9.84 -4.52 0.80
C THR A 9 -10.00 -5.77 1.65
N ASN A 10 -10.70 -6.78 1.14
CA ASN A 10 -10.89 -8.03 1.85
C ASN A 10 -9.54 -8.73 2.09
N PRO A 11 -9.36 -9.44 3.21
CA PRO A 11 -8.22 -10.31 3.40
C PRO A 11 -8.13 -11.36 2.29
N LEU A 12 -6.91 -11.75 1.93
CA LEU A 12 -6.65 -12.83 0.97
C LEU A 12 -6.27 -14.12 1.72
N GLU A 13 -6.77 -15.25 1.23
CA GLU A 13 -6.41 -16.59 1.68
C GLU A 13 -5.55 -17.31 0.63
N ILE A 14 -4.66 -18.17 1.10
CA ILE A 14 -3.85 -19.03 0.24
C ILE A 14 -4.52 -20.40 0.17
N LYS A 15 -4.78 -20.88 -1.05
CA LYS A 15 -5.27 -22.26 -1.30
C LYS A 15 -4.36 -22.92 -2.32
N GLY A 16 -3.61 -23.92 -1.86
CA GLY A 16 -2.55 -24.55 -2.65
C GLY A 16 -1.45 -23.56 -3.00
N ASN A 17 -1.38 -23.15 -4.28
CA ASN A 17 -0.36 -22.24 -4.81
C ASN A 17 -0.92 -20.90 -5.33
N ARG A 18 -2.15 -20.53 -4.94
CA ARG A 18 -2.86 -19.34 -5.42
C ARG A 18 -3.52 -18.56 -4.29
N PHE A 19 -3.74 -17.27 -4.52
CA PHE A 19 -4.48 -16.37 -3.65
C PHE A 19 -5.95 -16.28 -4.05
N PHE A 20 -6.82 -16.16 -3.05
CA PHE A 20 -8.25 -16.00 -3.22
C PHE A 20 -8.77 -14.96 -2.23
N ASP A 21 -9.76 -14.18 -2.65
CA ASP A 21 -10.47 -13.25 -1.77
C ASP A 21 -11.28 -14.04 -0.72
N SER A 22 -11.10 -13.71 0.57
CA SER A 22 -11.69 -14.47 1.68
C SER A 22 -13.23 -14.38 1.76
N VAL A 23 -13.84 -13.36 1.16
CA VAL A 23 -15.29 -13.11 1.24
C VAL A 23 -16.00 -13.65 0.00
N THR A 24 -15.48 -13.32 -1.17
CA THR A 24 -16.09 -13.68 -2.46
C THR A 24 -15.61 -15.03 -2.98
N GLY A 25 -14.47 -15.53 -2.49
CA GLY A 25 -13.81 -16.74 -3.00
C GLY A 25 -13.18 -16.55 -4.39
N ALA A 26 -13.17 -15.33 -4.94
CA ALA A 26 -12.63 -15.06 -6.26
C ALA A 26 -11.11 -15.25 -6.29
N TYR A 27 -10.59 -15.77 -7.41
CA TYR A 27 -9.14 -15.86 -7.63
C TYR A 27 -8.52 -14.45 -7.70
N PHE A 28 -7.43 -14.26 -6.97
CA PHE A 28 -6.70 -12.99 -6.91
C PHE A 28 -5.34 -13.10 -7.64
N PRO A 29 -5.23 -12.64 -8.90
CA PRO A 29 -3.94 -12.52 -9.57
C PRO A 29 -3.22 -11.25 -9.09
N VAL A 30 -1.99 -11.41 -8.56
CA VAL A 30 -1.18 -10.28 -8.12
C VAL A 30 -0.66 -9.48 -9.33
N ARG A 31 -1.00 -8.20 -9.38
CA ARG A 31 -0.42 -7.17 -10.25
C ARG A 31 0.29 -6.16 -9.36
N GLY A 32 1.53 -6.48 -9.03
CA GLY A 32 2.30 -5.75 -8.01
C GLY A 32 3.16 -4.63 -8.55
N VAL A 33 3.40 -3.62 -7.72
CA VAL A 33 4.47 -2.62 -7.91
C VAL A 33 5.38 -2.57 -6.68
N ASN A 34 6.68 -2.42 -6.91
CA ASN A 34 7.65 -2.16 -5.85
C ASN A 34 7.67 -0.65 -5.58
N TYR A 35 7.45 -0.24 -4.32
CA TYR A 35 7.42 1.16 -3.96
C TYR A 35 8.41 1.45 -2.83
N TYR A 36 9.44 2.23 -3.15
CA TYR A 36 10.39 2.75 -2.17
C TYR A 36 10.92 4.11 -2.66
N PRO A 37 10.29 5.22 -2.24
CA PRO A 37 10.57 6.56 -2.78
C PRO A 37 11.83 7.19 -2.17
N ARG A 38 12.93 6.42 -2.07
CA ARG A 38 14.20 6.87 -1.51
C ARG A 38 14.87 7.90 -2.43
N PRO A 39 15.15 9.12 -1.96
CA PRO A 39 15.92 10.10 -2.71
C PRO A 39 17.37 9.64 -2.92
N ASN A 40 17.98 10.05 -4.03
CA ASN A 40 19.38 9.73 -4.33
C ASN A 40 20.39 10.66 -3.64
N ALA A 41 19.91 11.69 -2.93
CA ALA A 41 20.72 12.68 -2.22
C ALA A 41 19.87 13.44 -1.19
N GLY A 42 20.52 14.08 -0.22
CA GLY A 42 19.91 14.94 0.77
C GLY A 42 19.60 14.24 2.10
N PRO A 43 18.91 14.93 3.04
CA PRO A 43 18.69 14.41 4.40
C PRO A 43 17.90 13.10 4.48
N LEU A 44 17.10 12.82 3.45
CA LEU A 44 16.27 11.61 3.35
C LEU A 44 16.95 10.47 2.56
N ASP A 45 18.18 10.68 2.08
CA ASP A 45 19.02 9.62 1.49
C ASP A 45 19.61 8.73 2.60
N ALA A 46 18.74 8.14 3.40
CA ALA A 46 19.08 7.22 4.46
C ALA A 46 18.68 5.79 4.04
N ASN A 47 19.49 4.82 4.45
CA ASN A 47 19.15 3.42 4.22
C ASN A 47 18.07 2.98 5.23
N ASN A 48 17.14 2.13 4.79
CA ASN A 48 16.05 1.59 5.59
C ASN A 48 15.17 2.66 6.28
N LEU A 49 15.10 3.86 5.71
CA LEU A 49 14.18 4.90 6.18
C LEU A 49 12.75 4.57 5.76
N ASP A 50 11.83 4.55 6.71
CA ASP A 50 10.41 4.42 6.45
C ASP A 50 9.84 5.74 5.92
N LEU A 51 9.37 5.71 4.68
CA LEU A 51 8.77 6.86 3.99
C LEU A 51 7.26 6.68 3.79
N PHE A 52 6.64 5.73 4.49
CA PHE A 52 5.23 5.35 4.37
C PHE A 52 4.40 5.74 5.60
N SER A 53 5.04 6.30 6.64
CA SER A 53 4.36 6.81 7.81
C SER A 53 3.54 8.07 7.51
N ASN A 54 2.69 8.47 8.45
CA ASN A 54 1.89 9.68 8.37
C ASN A 54 2.77 10.96 8.22
N ASP A 55 3.96 10.99 8.82
CA ASP A 55 4.87 12.14 8.76
C ASP A 55 5.38 12.40 7.32
N PHE A 56 5.48 11.35 6.52
CA PHE A 56 5.89 11.42 5.12
C PHE A 56 4.73 11.43 4.13
N GLN A 57 3.51 11.74 4.60
CA GLN A 57 2.31 11.76 3.75
C GLN A 57 2.45 12.58 2.47
N HIS A 58 3.08 13.74 2.55
CA HIS A 58 3.31 14.61 1.40
C HIS A 58 4.17 13.96 0.29
N ILE A 59 4.96 12.92 0.62
CA ILE A 59 5.77 12.16 -0.34
C ILE A 59 4.88 11.13 -1.05
N TRP A 60 4.25 10.23 -0.29
CA TRP A 60 3.54 9.10 -0.88
C TRP A 60 2.17 9.45 -1.47
N GLN A 61 1.51 10.49 -0.97
CA GLN A 61 0.17 10.87 -1.44
C GLN A 61 0.19 11.33 -2.91
N ARG A 62 1.29 11.96 -3.35
CA ARG A 62 1.50 12.38 -4.75
C ARG A 62 1.51 11.18 -5.71
N ASP A 63 1.94 10.02 -5.25
CA ASP A 63 2.20 8.87 -6.11
C ASP A 63 0.98 7.94 -6.24
N LEU A 64 -0.06 8.11 -5.41
CA LEU A 64 -1.30 7.32 -5.45
C LEU A 64 -1.95 7.24 -6.85
N PRO A 65 -2.09 8.34 -7.62
CA PRO A 65 -2.67 8.27 -8.96
C PRO A 65 -1.89 7.37 -9.92
N GLN A 66 -0.59 7.18 -9.68
CA GLN A 66 0.25 6.30 -10.50
C GLN A 66 -0.06 4.83 -10.23
N PHE A 67 -0.36 4.45 -8.98
CA PHE A 67 -0.78 3.08 -8.66
C PHE A 67 -2.08 2.71 -9.37
N THR A 68 -3.05 3.64 -9.38
CA THR A 68 -4.31 3.47 -10.13
C THR A 68 -4.08 3.39 -11.63
N ALA A 69 -3.25 4.27 -12.20
CA ALA A 69 -2.91 4.25 -13.63
C ALA A 69 -2.23 2.94 -14.04
N LEU A 70 -1.38 2.38 -13.16
CA LEU A 70 -0.75 1.08 -13.33
C LEU A 70 -1.70 -0.10 -13.04
N SER A 71 -2.93 0.17 -12.60
CA SER A 71 -3.89 -0.80 -12.05
C SER A 71 -3.23 -1.82 -11.12
N ALA A 72 -2.33 -1.35 -10.25
CA ALA A 72 -1.67 -2.17 -9.26
C ALA A 72 -2.68 -2.58 -8.19
N ASN A 73 -2.63 -3.84 -7.76
CA ASN A 73 -3.47 -4.38 -6.67
C ASN A 73 -2.65 -4.90 -5.48
N ALA A 74 -1.32 -4.78 -5.56
CA ALA A 74 -0.40 -5.09 -4.48
C ALA A 74 0.78 -4.12 -4.54
N ILE A 75 1.24 -3.67 -3.38
CA ILE A 75 2.41 -2.80 -3.26
C ILE A 75 3.40 -3.46 -2.32
N ARG A 76 4.64 -3.62 -2.80
CA ARG A 76 5.73 -4.13 -1.97
C ARG A 76 6.53 -2.97 -1.40
N LEU A 77 6.58 -2.91 -0.07
CA LEU A 77 7.39 -1.96 0.71
C LEU A 77 8.70 -2.61 1.17
N TYR A 78 9.74 -1.79 1.36
CA TYR A 78 11.09 -2.27 1.68
C TYR A 78 11.57 -1.90 3.08
N ALA A 79 11.06 -0.80 3.65
CA ALA A 79 11.45 -0.27 4.95
C ALA A 79 10.21 0.22 5.68
N VAL A 80 9.79 -0.50 6.72
CA VAL A 80 8.64 -0.14 7.57
C VAL A 80 9.13 -0.13 9.01
N ASP A 81 8.98 1.01 9.67
CA ASP A 81 9.26 1.20 11.09
C ASP A 81 8.01 0.82 11.88
N PRO A 82 8.02 -0.23 12.72
CA PRO A 82 6.82 -0.67 13.44
C PRO A 82 6.38 0.28 14.56
N ASP A 83 7.20 1.26 14.95
CA ASP A 83 6.93 2.17 16.06
C ASP A 83 6.15 3.43 15.65
N VAL A 84 5.92 3.64 14.34
CA VAL A 84 5.19 4.80 13.80
C VAL A 84 3.85 4.40 13.18
N ASP A 85 2.97 5.39 12.96
CA ASP A 85 1.63 5.17 12.41
C ASP A 85 1.61 5.24 10.86
N HIS A 86 1.01 4.22 10.24
CA HIS A 86 0.81 4.09 8.78
C HIS A 86 -0.66 4.10 8.37
N SER A 87 -1.58 4.40 9.29
CA SER A 87 -3.01 4.31 9.05
C SER A 87 -3.45 5.16 7.86
N ALA A 88 -2.87 6.35 7.66
CA ALA A 88 -3.22 7.20 6.53
C ALA A 88 -2.81 6.59 5.19
N PHE A 89 -1.59 6.03 5.10
CA PHE A 89 -1.11 5.35 3.90
C PHE A 89 -1.96 4.13 3.57
N MET A 90 -2.23 3.27 4.57
CA MET A 90 -3.03 2.06 4.39
C MET A 90 -4.47 2.37 3.99
N CYS A 91 -5.11 3.38 4.61
CA CYS A 91 -6.45 3.82 4.22
C CYS A 91 -6.48 4.39 2.79
N ALA A 92 -5.45 5.14 2.38
CA ALA A 92 -5.41 5.72 1.05
C ALA A 92 -5.31 4.66 -0.07
N LEU A 93 -4.72 3.50 0.23
CA LEU A 93 -4.60 2.37 -0.71
C LEU A 93 -5.87 1.51 -0.83
N GLN A 94 -6.83 1.68 0.07
CA GLN A 94 -8.11 0.94 0.05
C GLN A 94 -9.18 1.61 -0.82
N ALA A 95 -8.89 2.81 -1.35
CA ALA A 95 -9.85 3.65 -2.09
C ALA A 95 -10.01 3.27 -3.56
#